data_AF-A0A2U3PFB6-F1
#
_entry.id   AF-A0A2U3PFB6-F1
#
_cell.length_a   1.000
_cell.length_b   1.000
_cell.length_c   1.000
_cell.angle_alpha   90.00
_cell.angle_beta   90.00
_cell.angle_gamma   90.00
#
_symmetry.space_group_name_H-M   'P 1'
#
loop_
_entity.id
_entity.type
_entity.pdbx_description
1 polymer ?
#
loop_
_entity_poly.entity_id
_entity_poly.type
_entity_poly.pdbx_seq_one_letter_code
_entity_poly.pdbx_strand_id
1 'polypeptide(L)'
;LTRIAPSAAFAAVPTADLGQGDRINLGVAGIIGRLPAAAEALGYLTAALRTNGTLPPRLLELVRLRIAFFNQCRSCIAVRYQSAIDDGLDEGAVCSLEQPADAENLSAAERAALRFGELFATNHLAIDDAVYDELREHFTEDQLVELGLHCAIALGVGRLSATWDVSEDLPESNGSSERLAPWNSSSVVATG
;
A
#
# COMPACT_ATOMS: atom_id res chain seq x y z
N LEU A 1 -15.26 -13.65 7.18
CA LEU A 1 -16.29 -12.62 7.43
C LEU A 1 -15.58 -11.49 8.14
N THR A 2 -15.65 -10.28 7.60
CA THR A 2 -15.04 -9.08 8.18
C THR A 2 -15.47 -8.88 9.64
N ARG A 3 -14.57 -8.40 10.50
CA ARG A 3 -14.86 -8.14 11.92
C ARG A 3 -15.72 -6.90 12.14
N ILE A 4 -15.74 -5.97 11.18
CA ILE A 4 -16.59 -4.77 11.19
C ILE A 4 -17.41 -4.78 9.91
N ALA A 5 -18.73 -4.71 10.04
CA ALA A 5 -19.61 -4.63 8.88
C ALA A 5 -19.43 -3.29 8.14
N PRO A 6 -19.44 -3.27 6.80
CA PRO A 6 -19.35 -2.03 6.02
C PRO A 6 -20.53 -1.09 6.31
N SER A 7 -20.40 0.18 5.93
CA SER A 7 -21.51 1.13 6.00
C SER A 7 -22.64 0.74 5.05
N ALA A 8 -23.88 1.11 5.40
CA ALA A 8 -25.04 0.81 4.55
C ALA A 8 -24.94 1.45 3.15
N ALA A 9 -24.34 2.64 3.07
CA ALA A 9 -24.12 3.33 1.79
C ALA A 9 -23.15 2.55 0.89
N PHE A 10 -22.06 2.02 1.46
CA PHE A 10 -21.09 1.22 0.70
C PHE A 10 -21.57 -0.20 0.41
N ALA A 11 -22.32 -0.83 1.32
CA ALA A 11 -22.90 -2.16 1.10
C ALA A 11 -23.89 -2.19 -0.08
N ALA A 12 -24.42 -1.04 -0.48
CA ALA A 12 -25.30 -0.89 -1.63
C ALA A 12 -24.56 -0.59 -2.95
N VAL A 13 -23.24 -0.38 -2.94
CA VAL A 13 -22.45 -0.11 -4.15
C VAL A 13 -22.41 -1.38 -5.01
N PRO A 14 -22.91 -1.33 -6.26
CA PRO A 14 -22.85 -2.48 -7.15
C PRO A 14 -21.40 -2.86 -7.46
N THR A 15 -21.04 -4.11 -7.20
CA THR A 15 -19.69 -4.64 -7.49
C THR A 15 -19.59 -5.38 -8.82
N ALA A 16 -20.72 -5.63 -9.49
CA ALA A 16 -20.80 -6.46 -10.70
C ALA A 16 -20.04 -5.88 -11.91
N ASP A 17 -19.94 -4.55 -11.98
CA ASP A 17 -19.30 -3.84 -13.09
C ASP A 17 -17.88 -3.35 -12.75
N LEU A 18 -17.34 -3.76 -11.60
CA LEU A 18 -16.01 -3.38 -11.13
C LEU A 18 -15.00 -4.49 -11.41
N GLY A 19 -13.78 -4.10 -11.82
CA GLY A 19 -12.65 -5.01 -11.86
C GLY A 19 -12.35 -5.58 -10.47
N GLN A 20 -11.74 -6.78 -10.40
CA GLN A 20 -11.50 -7.45 -9.11
C GLN A 20 -10.64 -6.60 -8.15
N GLY A 21 -9.64 -5.88 -8.65
CA GLY A 21 -8.84 -4.98 -7.82
C GLY A 21 -9.65 -3.85 -7.20
N ASP A 22 -10.55 -3.24 -7.98
CA ASP A 22 -11.42 -2.17 -7.49
C ASP A 22 -12.41 -2.69 -6.43
N ARG A 23 -12.94 -3.90 -6.62
CA ARG A 23 -13.76 -4.58 -5.60
C ARG A 23 -13.02 -4.81 -4.29
N ILE A 24 -11.76 -5.25 -4.35
CA ILE A 24 -10.93 -5.45 -3.14
C ILE A 24 -10.69 -4.13 -2.41
N ASN A 25 -10.45 -3.03 -3.13
CA ASN A 25 -10.29 -1.70 -2.53
C ASN A 25 -11.55 -1.23 -1.80
N LEU A 26 -12.75 -1.63 -2.27
CA LEU A 26 -14.00 -1.29 -1.60
C LEU A 26 -14.16 -1.92 -0.21
N GLY A 27 -13.49 -3.04 0.10
CA GLY A 27 -13.63 -3.69 1.41
C GLY A 27 -13.23 -2.77 2.57
N VAL A 28 -12.04 -2.17 2.48
CA VAL A 28 -11.54 -1.24 3.52
C VAL A 28 -12.32 0.07 3.49
N ALA A 29 -12.56 0.63 2.30
CA ALA A 29 -13.31 1.86 2.12
C ALA A 29 -14.74 1.74 2.70
N GLY A 30 -15.38 0.58 2.54
CA GLY A 30 -16.72 0.31 3.05
C GLY A 30 -16.80 0.33 4.57
N ILE A 31 -15.77 -0.15 5.26
CA ILE A 31 -15.68 -0.10 6.72
C ILE A 31 -15.42 1.33 7.21
N ILE A 32 -14.46 2.04 6.60
CA ILE A 32 -14.15 3.43 6.98
C ILE A 32 -15.35 4.35 6.69
N GLY A 33 -16.12 4.08 5.64
CA GLY A 33 -17.34 4.78 5.27
C GLY A 33 -18.44 4.77 6.34
N ARG A 34 -18.31 3.99 7.42
CA ARG A 34 -19.17 4.12 8.61
C ARG A 34 -19.02 5.48 9.29
N LEU A 35 -17.87 6.14 9.08
CA LEU A 35 -17.55 7.50 9.51
C LEU A 35 -17.31 8.37 8.27
N PRO A 36 -18.38 8.86 7.59
CA PRO A 36 -18.26 9.46 6.26
C PRO A 36 -17.32 10.67 6.21
N ALA A 37 -17.36 11.57 7.20
CA ALA A 37 -16.46 12.71 7.26
C ALA A 37 -14.98 12.31 7.41
N ALA A 38 -14.70 11.22 8.15
CA ALA A 38 -13.35 10.69 8.29
C ALA A 38 -12.90 9.98 7.00
N ALA A 39 -13.80 9.23 6.35
CA ALA A 39 -13.54 8.59 5.07
C ALA A 39 -13.21 9.62 3.99
N GLU A 40 -13.98 10.70 3.93
CA GLU A 40 -13.75 11.82 3.00
C GLU A 40 -12.41 12.49 3.25
N ALA A 41 -12.09 12.82 4.51
CA ALA A 41 -10.80 13.43 4.86
C ALA A 41 -9.60 12.52 4.50
N LEU A 42 -9.71 11.21 4.75
CA LEU A 42 -8.69 10.24 4.37
C LEU A 42 -8.55 10.12 2.85
N GLY A 43 -9.67 10.16 2.12
CA GLY A 43 -9.69 10.18 0.66
C GLY A 43 -8.97 11.41 0.11
N TYR A 44 -9.27 12.60 0.63
CA TYR A 44 -8.58 13.84 0.25
C TYR A 44 -7.08 13.79 0.52
N LEU A 45 -6.68 13.31 1.71
CA LEU A 45 -5.27 13.16 2.04
C LEU A 45 -4.56 12.17 1.10
N THR A 46 -5.21 11.05 0.79
CA THR A 46 -4.66 10.04 -0.13
C THR A 46 -4.52 10.58 -1.55
N ALA A 47 -5.52 11.29 -2.07
CA ALA A 47 -5.46 11.94 -3.37
C ALA A 47 -4.40 13.05 -3.42
N ALA A 48 -4.23 13.82 -2.35
CA ALA A 48 -3.19 14.84 -2.25
C ALA A 48 -1.78 14.26 -2.43
N LEU A 49 -1.53 13.05 -1.95
CA LEU A 49 -0.24 12.37 -2.08
C LEU A 49 -0.09 11.61 -3.40
N ARG A 50 -1.13 10.88 -3.83
CA ARG A 50 -1.03 9.95 -4.97
C ARG A 50 -1.36 10.55 -6.31
N THR A 51 -2.20 11.57 -6.34
CA THR A 51 -2.65 12.23 -7.58
C THR A 51 -1.99 13.60 -7.75
N ASN A 52 -1.83 14.34 -6.64
CA ASN A 52 -1.29 15.70 -6.68
C ASN A 52 0.14 15.81 -6.11
N GLY A 53 0.69 14.71 -5.59
CA GLY A 53 2.04 14.68 -5.03
C GLY A 53 3.11 14.70 -6.12
N THR A 54 4.36 14.79 -5.67
CA THR A 54 5.54 14.88 -6.55
C THR A 54 6.34 13.58 -6.62
N LEU A 55 6.06 12.61 -5.75
CA LEU A 55 6.68 11.30 -5.79
C LEU A 55 6.13 10.40 -6.92
N PRO A 56 6.97 9.60 -7.61
CA PRO A 56 6.53 8.73 -8.68
C PRO A 56 5.50 7.67 -8.21
N PRO A 57 4.43 7.39 -8.96
CA PRO A 57 3.46 6.35 -8.64
C PRO A 57 4.10 4.98 -8.39
N ARG A 58 5.12 4.60 -9.17
CA ARG A 58 5.86 3.35 -8.98
C ARG A 58 6.54 3.30 -7.62
N LEU A 59 7.21 4.37 -7.21
CA LEU A 59 7.90 4.46 -5.91
C LEU A 59 6.91 4.29 -4.75
N LEU A 60 5.80 5.04 -4.79
CA LEU A 60 4.74 4.94 -3.78
C LEU A 60 4.20 3.52 -3.68
N GLU A 61 4.03 2.84 -4.82
CA GLU A 61 3.50 1.48 -4.84
C GLU A 61 4.47 0.44 -4.30
N LEU A 62 5.76 0.53 -4.65
CA LEU A 62 6.81 -0.33 -4.09
C LEU A 62 6.86 -0.23 -2.56
N VAL A 63 6.85 1.00 -2.03
CA VAL A 63 6.84 1.25 -0.59
C VAL A 63 5.56 0.72 0.06
N ARG A 64 4.39 0.95 -0.55
CA ARG A 64 3.11 0.44 -0.05
C ARG A 64 3.11 -1.09 0.01
N LEU A 65 3.59 -1.78 -1.01
CA LEU A 65 3.67 -3.23 -1.06
C LEU A 65 4.63 -3.80 -0.02
N ARG A 66 5.78 -3.16 0.20
CA ARG A 66 6.73 -3.56 1.27
C ARG A 66 6.11 -3.40 2.65
N ILE A 67 5.41 -2.28 2.92
CA ILE A 67 4.68 -2.08 4.18
C ILE A 67 3.52 -3.09 4.30
N ALA A 68 2.80 -3.38 3.22
CA ALA A 68 1.69 -4.33 3.21
C ALA A 68 2.14 -5.75 3.62
N PHE A 69 3.34 -6.17 3.20
CA PHE A 69 3.97 -7.40 3.67
C PHE A 69 4.14 -7.39 5.20
N PHE A 70 4.73 -6.36 5.81
CA PHE A 70 4.89 -6.32 7.27
C PHE A 70 3.56 -6.23 8.03
N ASN A 71 2.56 -5.59 7.43
CA ASN A 71 1.21 -5.51 7.98
C ASN A 71 0.42 -6.82 7.84
N GLN A 72 0.83 -7.71 6.94
CA GLN A 72 0.04 -8.87 6.54
C GLN A 72 -1.39 -8.48 6.11
N CYS A 73 -1.52 -7.32 5.47
CA CYS A 73 -2.78 -6.85 4.90
C CYS A 73 -3.04 -7.56 3.56
N ARG A 74 -3.86 -8.61 3.58
CA ARG A 74 -4.10 -9.47 2.40
C ARG A 74 -4.64 -8.69 1.18
N SER A 75 -5.61 -7.81 1.39
CA SER A 75 -6.15 -6.93 0.32
C SER A 75 -5.09 -6.01 -0.25
N CYS A 76 -4.31 -5.37 0.63
CA CYS A 76 -3.20 -4.53 0.21
C CYS A 76 -2.15 -5.30 -0.59
N ILE A 77 -1.83 -6.54 -0.21
CA ILE A 77 -0.83 -7.38 -0.90
C ILE A 77 -1.30 -7.76 -2.31
N ALA A 78 -2.60 -8.05 -2.48
CA ALA A 78 -3.16 -8.53 -3.74
C ALA A 78 -3.27 -7.44 -4.82
N VAL A 79 -3.37 -6.16 -4.45
CA VAL A 79 -3.60 -5.08 -5.41
C VAL A 79 -2.29 -4.56 -6.02
N ARG A 80 -2.35 -4.22 -7.32
CA ARG A 80 -1.44 -3.31 -8.04
C ARG A 80 -2.25 -2.14 -8.57
N TYR A 81 -1.78 -0.92 -8.39
CA TYR A 81 -2.46 0.22 -9.00
C TYR A 81 -2.01 0.47 -10.43
N GLN A 82 -2.98 0.72 -11.32
CA GLN A 82 -2.73 0.99 -12.74
C GLN A 82 -1.73 2.14 -12.94
N SER A 83 -1.84 3.21 -12.13
CA SER A 83 -0.91 4.34 -12.19
C SER A 83 0.55 3.95 -11.98
N ALA A 84 0.82 2.94 -11.15
CA ALA A 84 2.17 2.45 -10.92
C ALA A 84 2.65 1.55 -12.07
N ILE A 85 1.75 0.74 -12.65
CA ILE A 85 2.03 -0.06 -13.84
C ILE A 85 2.36 0.84 -15.04
N ASP A 86 1.58 1.91 -15.22
CA ASP A 86 1.82 2.92 -16.26
C ASP A 86 3.16 3.65 -16.06
N ASP A 87 3.60 3.76 -14.79
CA ASP A 87 4.92 4.28 -14.38
C ASP A 87 6.01 3.17 -14.32
N GLY A 88 5.79 2.06 -15.03
CA GLY A 88 6.78 1.01 -15.25
C GLY A 88 6.90 -0.03 -14.13
N LEU A 89 5.97 -0.10 -13.18
CA LEU A 89 5.90 -1.22 -12.23
C LEU A 89 5.61 -2.53 -12.97
N ASP A 90 6.44 -3.54 -12.73
CA ASP A 90 6.25 -4.91 -13.18
C ASP A 90 6.39 -5.89 -12.01
N GLU A 91 5.97 -7.14 -12.20
CA GLU A 91 6.11 -8.15 -11.16
C GLU A 91 7.59 -8.52 -10.89
N GLY A 92 8.52 -8.19 -11.78
CA GLY A 92 9.97 -8.32 -11.51
C GLY A 92 10.43 -7.40 -10.38
N ALA A 93 9.95 -6.15 -10.38
CA ALA A 93 10.19 -5.19 -9.31
C ALA A 93 9.49 -5.62 -8.01
N VAL A 94 8.28 -6.17 -8.10
CA VAL A 94 7.56 -6.71 -6.93
C VAL A 94 8.32 -7.91 -6.33
N CYS A 95 8.82 -8.84 -7.16
CA CYS A 95 9.68 -9.94 -6.72
C CYS A 95 10.91 -9.44 -5.96
N SER A 96 11.50 -8.35 -6.42
CA SER A 96 12.68 -7.73 -5.83
C SER A 96 12.43 -7.12 -4.45
N LEU A 97 11.16 -6.93 -4.06
CA LEU A 97 10.81 -6.48 -2.71
C LEU A 97 11.13 -7.51 -1.62
N GLU A 98 11.43 -8.78 -1.96
CA GLU A 98 11.88 -9.77 -0.99
C GLU A 98 13.20 -9.35 -0.34
N GLN A 99 14.16 -8.92 -1.16
CA GLN A 99 15.50 -8.44 -0.77
C GLN A 99 15.85 -7.14 -1.53
N PRO A 100 15.24 -6.00 -1.16
CA PRO A 100 15.37 -4.76 -1.95
C PRO A 100 16.81 -4.25 -2.08
N ALA A 101 17.65 -4.51 -1.08
CA ALA A 101 19.03 -4.02 -1.03
C ALA A 101 19.90 -4.60 -2.17
N ASP A 102 19.60 -5.82 -2.61
CA ASP A 102 20.39 -6.57 -3.60
C ASP A 102 19.81 -6.47 -5.03
N ALA A 103 18.69 -5.76 -5.19
CA ALA A 103 17.95 -5.70 -6.44
C ALA A 103 18.56 -4.72 -7.45
N GLU A 104 18.96 -5.23 -8.62
CA GLU A 104 19.54 -4.44 -9.72
C GLU A 104 18.51 -3.60 -10.49
N ASN A 105 17.24 -4.02 -10.49
CA ASN A 105 16.13 -3.33 -11.16
C ASN A 105 15.43 -2.27 -10.28
N LEU A 106 16.00 -1.98 -9.10
CA LEU A 106 15.61 -0.85 -8.25
C LEU A 106 16.68 0.24 -8.33
N SER A 107 16.25 1.48 -8.37
CA SER A 107 17.12 2.65 -8.25
C SER A 107 17.61 2.84 -6.81
N ALA A 108 18.64 3.67 -6.63
CA ALA A 108 19.12 4.05 -5.30
C ALA A 108 18.02 4.75 -4.47
N ALA A 109 17.25 5.64 -5.10
CA ALA A 109 16.12 6.32 -4.49
C ALA A 109 15.03 5.33 -4.02
N GLU A 110 14.67 4.34 -4.84
CA GLU A 110 13.71 3.29 -4.47
C GLU A 110 14.23 2.45 -3.29
N ARG A 111 15.50 2.05 -3.30
CA ARG A 111 16.10 1.29 -2.19
C ARG A 111 16.10 2.08 -0.88
N ALA A 112 16.47 3.36 -0.92
CA ALA A 112 16.45 4.23 0.27
C ALA A 112 15.03 4.39 0.83
N ALA A 113 14.04 4.63 -0.04
CA ALA A 113 12.63 4.74 0.37
C ALA A 113 12.07 3.41 0.92
N LEU A 114 12.45 2.28 0.34
CA LEU A 114 12.06 0.95 0.83
C LEU A 114 12.67 0.65 2.20
N ARG A 115 13.95 0.99 2.41
CA ARG A 115 14.62 0.89 3.71
C ARG A 115 13.88 1.74 4.76
N PHE A 116 13.53 2.98 4.43
CA PHE A 116 12.74 3.85 5.29
C PHE A 116 11.36 3.24 5.61
N GLY A 117 10.61 2.80 4.59
CA GLY A 117 9.27 2.23 4.77
C GLY A 117 9.27 0.94 5.60
N GLU A 118 10.30 0.09 5.43
CA GLU A 118 10.50 -1.11 6.25
C GLU A 118 10.82 -0.78 7.70
N LEU A 119 11.77 0.12 7.96
CA LEU A 119 12.07 0.58 9.31
C LEU A 119 10.83 1.22 9.94
N PHE A 120 10.09 2.03 9.20
CA PHE A 120 8.86 2.66 9.68
C PHE A 120 7.82 1.62 10.10
N ALA A 121 7.70 0.51 9.35
CA ALA A 121 6.79 -0.58 9.67
C ALA A 121 7.26 -1.50 10.82
N THR A 122 8.56 -1.62 11.05
CA THR A 122 9.14 -2.65 11.94
C THR A 122 9.84 -2.10 13.17
N ASN A 123 10.61 -1.01 13.03
CA ASN A 123 11.40 -0.40 14.08
C ASN A 123 11.67 1.10 13.79
N HIS A 124 10.62 1.92 13.85
CA HIS A 124 10.70 3.36 13.54
C HIS A 124 11.66 4.14 14.46
N LEU A 125 12.02 3.61 15.64
CA LEU A 125 13.01 4.22 16.54
C LEU A 125 14.46 4.05 16.05
N ALA A 126 14.71 3.18 15.08
CA ALA A 126 16.00 3.05 14.41
C ALA A 126 16.13 3.99 13.20
N ILE A 127 15.14 4.84 12.94
CA ILE A 127 15.23 5.89 11.91
C ILE A 127 15.94 7.09 12.56
N ASP A 128 17.25 7.20 12.29
CA ASP A 128 18.12 8.25 12.79
C ASP A 128 18.49 9.27 11.69
N ASP A 129 19.37 10.22 12.04
CA ASP A 129 19.83 11.25 11.10
C ASP A 129 20.51 10.63 9.87
N ALA A 130 21.21 9.51 10.01
CA ALA A 130 21.87 8.84 8.89
C ALA A 130 20.86 8.27 7.88
N VAL A 131 19.71 7.77 8.33
CA VAL A 131 18.61 7.37 7.42
C VAL A 131 18.06 8.57 6.65
N TYR A 132 17.86 9.70 7.32
CA TYR A 132 17.37 10.90 6.65
C TYR A 132 18.41 11.54 5.72
N ASP A 133 19.70 11.48 6.06
CA ASP A 133 20.78 11.97 5.21
C ASP A 133 20.88 11.15 3.92
N GLU A 134 20.75 9.82 3.99
CA GLU A 134 20.65 8.96 2.80
C GLU A 134 19.44 9.34 1.93
N LEU A 135 18.26 9.56 2.53
CA LEU A 135 17.07 9.96 1.78
C LEU A 135 17.26 11.33 1.09
N ARG A 136 17.96 12.27 1.73
CA ARG A 136 18.24 13.61 1.16
C ARG A 136 19.15 13.58 -0.06
N GLU A 137 19.87 12.49 -0.30
CA GLU A 137 20.61 12.30 -1.56
C GLU A 137 19.67 12.16 -2.77
N HIS A 138 18.38 11.88 -2.53
CA HIS A 138 17.42 11.53 -3.58
C HIS A 138 16.13 12.35 -3.55
N PHE A 139 15.74 12.87 -2.40
CA PHE A 139 14.44 13.51 -2.19
C PHE A 139 14.58 14.93 -1.63
N THR A 140 13.71 15.83 -2.05
CA THR A 140 13.55 17.16 -1.42
C THR A 140 12.85 17.04 -0.06
N GLU A 141 12.95 18.07 0.79
CA GLU A 141 12.26 18.09 2.09
C GLU A 141 10.74 17.90 1.94
N ASP A 142 10.12 18.49 0.91
CA ASP A 142 8.69 18.30 0.62
C ASP A 142 8.39 16.83 0.27
N GLN A 143 9.24 16.20 -0.55
CA GLN A 143 9.13 14.78 -0.90
C GLN A 143 9.33 13.85 0.30
N LEU A 144 10.18 14.22 1.27
CA LEU A 144 10.34 13.46 2.52
C LEU A 144 9.06 13.47 3.35
N VAL A 145 8.35 14.62 3.39
CA VAL A 145 7.04 14.72 4.04
C VAL A 145 6.00 13.88 3.30
N GLU A 146 5.96 13.94 1.97
CA GLU A 146 5.08 13.09 1.16
C GLU A 146 5.32 11.60 1.42
N LEU A 147 6.58 11.15 1.39
CA LEU A 147 6.97 9.76 1.65
C LEU A 147 6.55 9.31 3.05
N GLY A 148 6.81 10.14 4.06
CA GLY A 148 6.44 9.87 5.45
C GLY A 148 4.93 9.73 5.65
N LEU A 149 4.14 10.65 5.08
CA LEU A 149 2.68 10.61 5.14
C LEU A 149 2.11 9.39 4.40
N HIS A 150 2.66 9.06 3.24
CA HIS A 150 2.28 7.84 2.50
C HIS A 150 2.56 6.58 3.32
N CYS A 151 3.74 6.49 3.95
CA CYS A 151 4.08 5.39 4.86
C CYS A 151 3.13 5.32 6.05
N ALA A 152 2.78 6.46 6.66
CA ALA A 152 1.85 6.53 7.79
C ALA A 152 0.46 5.99 7.44
N ILE A 153 -0.07 6.38 6.27
CA ILE A 153 -1.37 5.91 5.77
C ILE A 153 -1.30 4.41 5.47
N ALA A 154 -0.32 3.98 4.68
CA ALA A 154 -0.14 2.58 4.31
C ALA A 154 0.02 1.67 5.54
N LEU A 155 0.77 2.15 6.56
CA LEU A 155 0.97 1.43 7.81
C LEU A 155 -0.33 1.36 8.61
N GLY A 156 -0.94 2.50 8.93
CA GLY A 156 -2.10 2.60 9.79
C GLY A 156 -3.32 1.89 9.20
N VAL A 157 -3.68 2.23 7.95
CA VAL A 157 -4.83 1.64 7.27
C VAL A 157 -4.58 0.16 6.98
N GLY A 158 -3.36 -0.23 6.61
CA GLY A 158 -3.02 -1.62 6.37
C GLY A 158 -3.14 -2.49 7.64
N ARG A 159 -2.67 -2.01 8.79
CA ARG A 159 -2.86 -2.70 10.08
C ARG A 159 -4.32 -2.79 10.46
N LEU A 160 -5.09 -1.71 10.34
CA LEU A 160 -6.52 -1.74 10.59
C LEU A 160 -7.22 -2.78 9.72
N SER A 161 -6.94 -2.79 8.42
CA SER A 161 -7.50 -3.75 7.46
C SER A 161 -7.19 -5.20 7.83
N ALA A 162 -5.96 -5.50 8.25
CA ALA A 162 -5.59 -6.81 8.76
C ALA A 162 -6.37 -7.16 10.05
N THR A 163 -6.49 -6.23 10.99
CA THR A 163 -7.27 -6.43 12.22
C THR A 163 -8.79 -6.48 11.99
N TRP A 164 -9.30 -5.99 10.86
CA TRP A 164 -10.71 -6.11 10.50
C TRP A 164 -11.02 -7.35 9.67
N ASP A 165 -10.00 -8.16 9.35
CA ASP A 165 -10.14 -9.36 8.52
C ASP A 165 -10.77 -9.07 7.15
N VAL A 166 -10.36 -7.96 6.54
CA VAL A 166 -10.82 -7.56 5.19
C VAL A 166 -10.27 -8.56 4.18
N SER A 167 -11.12 -9.51 3.83
CA SER A 167 -10.81 -10.68 3.01
C SER A 167 -11.84 -10.93 1.90
N GLU A 168 -12.88 -10.11 1.85
CA GLU A 168 -13.91 -10.18 0.82
C GLU A 168 -13.28 -9.84 -0.55
N ASP A 169 -13.68 -10.57 -1.59
CA ASP A 169 -13.23 -10.43 -2.99
C ASP A 169 -11.74 -10.66 -3.28
N LEU A 170 -10.95 -11.13 -2.29
CA LEU A 170 -9.59 -11.59 -2.53
C LEU A 170 -9.55 -12.74 -3.56
N PRO A 171 -8.50 -12.83 -4.40
CA PRO A 171 -8.27 -14.01 -5.22
C PRO A 171 -8.23 -15.25 -4.34
N GLU A 172 -8.72 -16.39 -4.85
CA GLU A 172 -8.59 -17.67 -4.13
C GLU A 172 -7.10 -17.99 -3.95
N SER A 173 -6.56 -17.68 -2.77
CA SER A 173 -5.22 -18.12 -2.40
C SER A 173 -5.33 -19.50 -1.75
N ASN A 174 -4.62 -20.49 -2.30
CA ASN A 174 -4.44 -21.79 -1.65
C ASN A 174 -4.10 -21.57 -0.17
N GLY A 175 -4.97 -22.03 0.73
CA GLY A 175 -4.85 -21.75 2.15
C GLY A 175 -3.54 -22.26 2.75
N SER A 176 -2.98 -21.53 3.71
CA SER A 176 -2.30 -22.06 4.90
C SER A 176 -1.67 -20.93 5.71
N SER A 177 -1.19 -21.25 6.90
CA SER A 177 -0.75 -20.36 7.98
C SER A 177 0.57 -19.61 7.75
N GLU A 178 1.07 -19.51 6.52
CA GLU A 178 2.32 -18.80 6.21
C GLU A 178 2.09 -17.30 5.99
N ARG A 179 3.15 -16.50 6.22
CA ARG A 179 3.13 -15.06 5.94
C ARG A 179 2.95 -14.85 4.45
N LEU A 180 1.90 -14.13 4.06
CA LEU A 180 1.64 -13.76 2.68
C LEU A 180 2.63 -12.67 2.26
N ALA A 181 3.16 -12.77 1.05
CA ALA A 181 4.07 -11.80 0.47
C ALA A 181 3.67 -11.43 -0.96
N PRO A 182 3.82 -10.15 -1.37
CA PRO A 182 3.38 -9.69 -2.68
C PRO A 182 4.13 -10.35 -3.85
N TRP A 183 5.36 -10.80 -3.62
CA TRP A 183 6.18 -11.52 -4.61
C TRP A 183 5.83 -13.01 -4.78
N ASN A 184 5.04 -13.59 -3.87
CA ASN A 184 4.64 -15.00 -3.91
C ASN A 184 3.12 -15.18 -3.96
N SER A 185 2.38 -14.12 -4.32
CA SER A 185 0.91 -14.11 -4.36
C SER A 185 0.39 -13.60 -5.68
N SER A 186 -0.74 -14.16 -6.15
CA SER A 186 -1.47 -13.60 -7.29
C SER A 186 -1.86 -12.15 -7.04
N SER A 187 -1.66 -11.31 -8.06
CA SER A 187 -2.02 -9.90 -8.03
C SER A 187 -3.25 -9.61 -8.91
N VAL A 188 -3.91 -8.50 -8.62
CA VAL A 188 -5.00 -7.94 -9.42
C VAL A 188 -4.75 -6.44 -9.63
N VAL A 189 -5.26 -5.90 -10.72
CA VAL A 189 -5.10 -4.49 -11.05
C VAL A 189 -6.32 -3.69 -10.58
N ALA A 190 -6.06 -2.56 -9.93
CA ALA A 190 -7.06 -1.56 -9.55
C ALA A 190 -6.82 -0.25 -10.32
N THR A 191 -7.91 0.43 -10.71
CA THR A 191 -7.87 1.63 -11.55
C THR A 191 -7.62 2.93 -10.77
N GLY A 192 -7.74 2.92 -9.44
CA GLY A 192 -7.53 4.10 -8.59
C GLY A 192 -6.96 3.76 -7.24
#